data_AF-A0A170WHG8-F1
#
_entry.id   AF-A0A170WHG8-F1
#
_cell.length_a   1.000
_cell.length_b   1.000
_cell.length_c   1.000
_cell.angle_alpha   90.00
_cell.angle_beta   90.00
_cell.angle_gamma   90.00
#
_symmetry.space_group_name_H-M   'P 1'
#
loop_
_entity.id
_entity.type
_entity.pdbx_description
1 polymer ?
#
loop_
_entity_poly.entity_id
_entity_poly.type
_entity_poly.pdbx_seq_one_letter_code
_entity_poly.pdbx_strand_id
1 'polypeptide(L)'
;MSERTRIPSTTAPLHEDIRNHGYAIFQTRVERIPRLLKGLPCQEPDGCTKPATLATLAVYDATEDRGELGLHLAKGPDGNPMCLVTCDEHRTQASHDLYYTLTQRLRPDGIRAYDAPGRHLNWL
;
A
#
# COMPACT_ATOMS: atom_id res chain seq x y z
N MET A 1 -22.79 -11.64 -8.73
CA MET A 1 -21.39 -11.99 -9.03
C MET A 1 -20.65 -10.69 -9.25
N SER A 2 -19.83 -10.24 -8.28
CA SER A 2 -19.12 -8.96 -8.39
C SER A 2 -18.07 -9.06 -9.50
N GLU A 3 -18.19 -8.17 -10.47
CA GLU A 3 -17.18 -7.87 -11.48
C GLU A 3 -15.83 -7.72 -10.78
N ARG A 4 -14.93 -8.68 -11.04
CA ARG A 4 -13.52 -8.53 -10.68
C ARG A 4 -13.00 -7.38 -11.52
N THR A 5 -12.86 -6.20 -10.92
CA THR A 5 -12.18 -5.06 -11.52
C THR A 5 -10.85 -5.55 -12.06
N ARG A 6 -10.75 -5.73 -13.37
CA ARG A 6 -9.49 -5.98 -14.06
C ARG A 6 -8.68 -4.71 -13.87
N ILE A 7 -7.72 -4.74 -12.95
CA ILE A 7 -6.69 -3.72 -12.85
C ILE A 7 -5.98 -3.74 -14.22
N PRO A 8 -5.97 -2.64 -14.98
CA PRO A 8 -5.26 -2.61 -16.25
C PRO A 8 -3.80 -3.00 -16.03
N SER A 9 -3.36 -4.00 -16.79
CA SER A 9 -2.00 -4.53 -16.80
C SER A 9 -1.05 -3.58 -17.53
N THR A 10 -0.90 -2.36 -17.02
CA THR A 10 0.16 -1.47 -17.46
C THR A 10 1.02 -1.17 -16.23
N THR A 11 2.26 -1.64 -16.23
CA THR A 11 3.28 -1.26 -15.23
C THR A 11 3.67 0.22 -15.36
N ALA A 12 3.29 0.88 -16.47
CA ALA A 12 3.46 2.31 -16.68
C ALA A 12 2.89 3.19 -15.53
N PRO A 13 1.63 3.03 -15.07
CA PRO A 13 1.10 3.79 -13.94
C PRO A 13 1.92 3.67 -12.64
N LEU A 14 2.47 2.49 -12.35
CA LEU A 14 3.34 2.27 -11.19
C LEU A 14 4.63 3.08 -11.29
N HIS A 15 5.37 2.91 -12.39
CA HIS A 15 6.63 3.64 -12.61
C HIS A 15 6.41 5.15 -12.75
N GLU A 16 5.27 5.58 -13.29
CA GLU A 16 4.89 7.00 -13.37
C GLU A 16 4.63 7.59 -12.00
N ASP A 17 3.88 6.92 -11.12
CA ASP A 17 3.61 7.41 -9.77
C ASP A 17 4.92 7.50 -8.96
N ILE A 18 5.79 6.47 -9.05
CA ILE A 18 7.12 6.49 -8.44
C ILE A 18 7.97 7.65 -8.97
N ARG A 19 8.05 7.83 -10.30
CA ARG A 19 8.86 8.89 -10.90
C ARG A 19 8.37 10.30 -10.51
N ASN A 20 7.05 10.50 -10.48
CA ASN A 20 6.46 11.83 -10.24
C ASN A 20 6.40 12.19 -8.75
N HIS A 21 6.29 11.19 -7.88
CA HIS A 21 6.03 11.40 -6.45
C HIS A 21 7.09 10.80 -5.51
N GLY A 22 8.04 10.04 -6.04
CA GLY A 22 9.00 9.23 -5.29
C GLY A 22 8.44 7.87 -4.85
N TYR A 23 7.12 7.70 -4.85
CA TYR A 23 6.44 6.52 -4.32
C TYR A 23 5.13 6.21 -5.05
N ALA A 24 4.78 4.94 -5.09
CA ALA A 24 3.43 4.46 -5.39
C ALA A 24 2.79 3.85 -4.13
N ILE A 25 1.50 4.09 -3.92
CA ILE A 25 0.76 3.60 -2.75
C ILE A 25 0.02 2.31 -3.11
N PHE A 26 0.20 1.28 -2.30
CA PHE A 26 -0.44 -0.02 -2.48
C PHE A 26 -1.33 -0.35 -1.30
N GLN A 27 -2.41 -1.05 -1.57
CA GLN A 27 -3.26 -1.65 -0.57
C GLN A 27 -3.34 -3.15 -0.77
N THR A 28 -3.24 -3.89 0.31
CA THR A 28 -3.44 -5.33 0.32
C THR A 28 -4.19 -5.75 1.56
N ARG A 29 -4.74 -6.96 1.55
CA ARG A 29 -5.41 -7.52 2.73
C ARG A 29 -4.38 -7.87 3.80
N VAL A 30 -4.65 -7.51 5.05
CA VAL A 30 -3.72 -7.74 6.18
C VAL A 30 -3.31 -9.20 6.30
N GLU A 31 -4.22 -10.15 6.04
CA GLU A 31 -3.93 -11.59 6.15
C GLU A 31 -2.94 -12.12 5.10
N ARG A 32 -2.58 -11.29 4.10
CA ARG A 32 -1.62 -11.64 3.05
C ARG A 32 -0.20 -11.18 3.37
N ILE A 33 -0.01 -10.37 4.41
CA ILE A 33 1.30 -9.88 4.82
C ILE A 33 1.93 -10.88 5.78
N PRO A 34 3.12 -11.43 5.47
CA PRO A 34 3.84 -12.31 6.40
C PRO A 34 4.07 -11.61 7.74
N ARG A 35 3.85 -12.32 8.85
CA ARG A 35 4.05 -11.86 10.24
C ARG A 35 3.10 -10.75 10.73
N LEU A 36 2.20 -10.25 9.89
CA LEU A 36 1.17 -9.31 10.34
C LEU A 36 0.02 -10.10 10.97
N LEU A 37 -0.29 -9.82 12.24
CA LEU A 37 -1.26 -10.59 13.01
C LEU A 37 -2.70 -10.30 12.52
N LYS A 38 -3.50 -11.35 12.37
CA LYS A 38 -4.96 -11.20 12.18
C LYS A 38 -5.56 -10.54 13.41
N GLY A 39 -6.43 -9.54 13.20
CA GLY A 39 -7.15 -8.87 14.28
C GLY A 39 -6.44 -7.66 14.88
N LEU A 40 -5.42 -7.10 14.22
CA LEU A 40 -4.90 -5.78 14.59
C LEU A 40 -6.04 -4.74 14.56
N PRO A 41 -6.09 -3.82 15.52
CA PRO A 41 -7.07 -2.73 15.47
C PRO A 41 -6.74 -1.81 14.29
N CYS A 42 -7.79 -1.21 13.74
CA CYS A 42 -7.66 -0.14 12.76
C CYS A 42 -6.82 1.01 13.37
N GLN A 43 -5.75 1.40 12.69
CA GLN A 43 -4.84 2.45 13.17
C GLN A 43 -5.33 3.87 12.86
N GLU A 44 -6.32 4.01 11.97
CA GLU A 44 -6.86 5.31 11.58
C GLU A 44 -8.39 5.28 11.44
N PRO A 45 -9.11 6.35 11.82
CA PRO A 45 -8.62 7.42 12.70
C PRO A 45 -8.42 6.87 14.13
N ASP A 46 -7.65 7.61 14.93
CA ASP A 46 -7.54 7.37 16.37
C ASP A 46 -8.93 7.16 17.01
N GLY A 47 -9.07 6.05 17.74
CA GLY A 47 -10.33 5.64 18.37
C GLY A 47 -11.20 4.69 17.53
N CYS A 48 -10.78 4.32 16.32
CA CYS A 48 -11.45 3.25 15.59
C CYS A 48 -11.28 1.89 16.29
N THR A 49 -12.39 1.24 16.64
CA THR A 49 -12.39 -0.06 17.34
C THR A 49 -12.58 -1.25 16.40
N LYS A 50 -12.74 -1.00 15.09
CA LYS A 50 -12.93 -2.06 14.09
C LYS A 50 -11.60 -2.80 13.85
N PRO A 51 -11.65 -4.10 13.52
CA PRO A 51 -10.46 -4.81 13.10
C PRO A 51 -9.96 -4.27 11.76
N ALA A 52 -8.64 -4.15 11.61
CA ALA A 52 -8.00 -3.84 10.35
C ALA A 52 -8.19 -5.00 9.37
N THR A 53 -8.54 -4.65 8.14
CA THR A 53 -8.75 -5.59 7.02
C THR A 53 -7.83 -5.30 5.84
N LEU A 54 -7.25 -4.10 5.80
CA LEU A 54 -6.33 -3.61 4.79
C LEU A 54 -5.02 -3.15 5.41
N ALA A 55 -3.97 -3.24 4.63
CA ALA A 55 -2.66 -2.69 4.90
C ALA A 55 -2.27 -1.82 3.72
N THR A 56 -1.91 -0.58 4.02
CA THR A 56 -1.44 0.43 3.08
C THR A 56 0.07 0.51 3.16
N LEU A 57 0.73 0.38 2.02
CA LEU A 57 2.17 0.28 1.86
C LEU A 57 2.63 1.29 0.82
N ALA A 58 3.90 1.68 0.89
CA ALA A 58 4.52 2.51 -0.14
C ALA A 58 5.65 1.74 -0.82
N VAL A 59 5.68 1.83 -2.14
CA VAL A 59 6.70 1.25 -3.00
C VAL A 59 7.51 2.41 -3.59
N TYR A 60 8.83 2.39 -3.41
CA TYR A 60 9.73 3.42 -3.97
C TYR A 60 10.43 2.97 -5.26
N ASP A 61 10.44 1.66 -5.54
CA ASP A 61 10.99 1.12 -6.78
C ASP A 61 10.32 -0.21 -7.15
N ALA A 62 10.35 -0.55 -8.43
CA ALA A 62 9.87 -1.82 -8.95
C ALA A 62 10.87 -2.39 -9.93
N THR A 63 11.29 -3.64 -9.70
CA THR A 63 12.21 -4.37 -10.59
C THR A 63 11.46 -5.47 -11.30
N GLU A 64 11.64 -5.57 -12.61
CA GLU A 64 11.19 -6.73 -13.39
C GLU A 64 12.41 -7.63 -13.66
N ASP A 65 12.43 -8.84 -13.10
CA ASP A 65 13.44 -9.86 -13.43
C ASP A 65 12.74 -11.15 -13.89
N ARG A 66 13.12 -11.64 -15.07
CA ARG A 66 12.59 -12.89 -15.68
C ARG A 66 11.06 -13.05 -15.64
N GLY A 67 10.32 -11.95 -15.72
CA GLY A 67 8.85 -11.95 -15.71
C GLY A 67 8.21 -11.94 -14.31
N GLU A 68 9.01 -11.84 -13.25
CA GLU A 68 8.54 -11.59 -11.90
C GLU A 68 8.70 -10.10 -11.55
N LEU A 69 7.63 -9.51 -11.02
CA LEU A 69 7.62 -8.15 -10.51
C LEU A 69 8.04 -8.16 -9.05
N GLY A 70 9.23 -7.61 -8.75
CA GLY A 70 9.70 -7.33 -7.41
C GLY A 70 9.39 -5.88 -7.03
N LEU A 71 8.63 -5.69 -5.95
CA LEU A 71 8.30 -4.35 -5.42
C LEU A 71 9.18 -4.04 -4.21
N HIS A 72 9.82 -2.88 -4.22
CA HIS A 72 10.71 -2.40 -3.14
C HIS A 72 9.94 -1.45 -2.22
N LEU A 73 9.72 -1.88 -0.97
CA LEU A 73 8.92 -1.15 0.01
C LEU A 73 9.72 -0.05 0.71
N ALA A 74 9.10 1.12 0.89
CA ALA A 74 9.65 2.16 1.74
C ALA A 74 9.75 1.63 3.18
N LYS A 75 10.91 1.82 3.82
CA LYS A 75 11.20 1.31 5.16
C LYS A 75 11.22 2.48 6.17
N GLY A 76 10.72 2.23 7.37
CA GLY A 76 10.80 3.16 8.49
C GLY A 76 12.20 3.18 9.10
N PRO A 77 12.42 4.02 10.14
CA PRO A 77 13.71 4.11 10.85
C PRO A 77 14.16 2.79 11.50
N ASP A 78 13.21 1.90 11.78
CA ASP A 78 13.42 0.57 12.35
C ASP A 78 13.81 -0.49 11.29
N GLY A 79 13.87 -0.10 10.01
CA GLY A 79 14.17 -1.00 8.90
C GLY A 79 13.00 -1.87 8.46
N ASN A 80 11.81 -1.75 9.06
CA ASN A 80 10.62 -2.48 8.63
C ASN A 80 9.86 -1.70 7.54
N PRO A 81 9.11 -2.38 6.66
CA PRO A 81 8.24 -1.70 5.71
C PRO A 81 7.27 -0.76 6.41
N MET A 82 7.16 0.47 5.92
CA MET A 82 6.14 1.41 6.37
C MET A 82 4.77 0.88 5.98
N CYS A 83 3.95 0.58 6.98
CA CYS A 83 2.66 -0.04 6.81
C CYS A 83 1.64 0.63 7.74
N LEU A 84 0.52 1.10 7.17
CA LEU A 84 -0.66 1.54 7.93
C LEU A 84 -1.78 0.53 7.76
N VAL A 85 -2.26 -0.04 8.87
CA VAL A 85 -3.32 -1.05 8.83
C VAL A 85 -4.67 -0.44 9.22
N THR A 86 -5.66 -0.55 8.35
CA THR A 86 -6.98 0.06 8.54
C THR A 86 -8.13 -0.87 8.14
N CYS A 87 -9.34 -0.56 8.58
CA CYS A 87 -10.54 -1.18 8.05
C CYS A 87 -10.88 -0.58 6.67
N ASP A 88 -11.70 -1.28 5.89
CA ASP A 88 -12.04 -0.87 4.51
C ASP A 88 -12.63 0.57 4.43
N GLU A 89 -13.29 1.05 5.49
CA GLU A 89 -13.86 2.41 5.55
C GLU A 89 -12.80 3.51 5.55
N HIS A 90 -11.61 3.24 6.09
CA HIS A 90 -10.53 4.22 6.22
C HIS A 90 -9.40 3.98 5.20
N ARG A 91 -9.68 3.28 4.10
CA ARG A 91 -8.69 3.01 3.04
C ARG A 91 -8.12 4.29 2.44
N THR A 92 -8.98 5.29 2.19
CA THR A 92 -8.59 6.53 1.54
C THR A 92 -7.71 7.34 2.49
N GLN A 93 -8.14 7.46 3.74
CA GLN A 93 -7.41 8.16 4.80
C GLN A 93 -6.00 7.57 4.97
N ALA A 94 -5.88 6.24 5.10
CA ALA A 94 -4.59 5.56 5.23
C ALA A 94 -3.64 5.84 4.04
N SER A 95 -4.19 5.98 2.84
CA SER A 95 -3.40 6.29 1.64
C SER A 95 -2.86 7.72 1.69
N HIS A 96 -3.68 8.66 2.15
CA HIS A 96 -3.29 10.05 2.37
C HIS A 96 -2.26 10.20 3.49
N ASP A 97 -2.46 9.55 4.62
CA ASP A 97 -1.57 9.66 5.77
C ASP A 97 -0.20 9.05 5.48
N LEU A 98 -0.16 7.89 4.81
CA LEU A 98 1.12 7.30 4.42
C LEU A 98 1.87 8.19 3.43
N TYR A 99 1.18 8.73 2.42
CA TYR A 99 1.79 9.66 1.46
C TYR A 99 2.31 10.93 2.12
N TYR A 100 1.51 11.51 3.02
CA TYR A 100 1.91 12.70 3.77
C TYR A 100 3.13 12.41 4.67
N THR A 101 3.15 11.27 5.36
CA THR A 101 4.29 10.85 6.20
C THR A 101 5.58 10.80 5.38
N LEU A 102 5.52 10.22 4.17
CA LEU A 102 6.68 10.05 3.28
C LEU A 102 7.15 11.34 2.62
N THR A 103 6.23 12.24 2.27
CA THR A 103 6.53 13.38 1.38
C THR A 103 6.40 14.73 2.05
N GLN A 104 5.76 14.81 3.22
CA GLN A 104 5.33 16.03 3.90
C GLN A 104 4.47 16.93 2.99
N ARG A 105 3.77 16.34 2.01
CA ARG A 105 2.91 17.03 1.04
C ARG A 105 1.49 16.51 1.14
N LEU A 106 0.52 17.41 1.10
CA LEU A 106 -0.87 17.06 0.83
C LEU A 106 -1.01 16.79 -0.67
N ARG A 107 -1.51 15.62 -1.05
CA ARG A 107 -1.81 15.35 -2.46
C ARG A 107 -3.18 15.94 -2.80
N PRO A 108 -3.28 16.83 -3.81
CA PRO A 108 -4.57 17.25 -4.33
C PRO A 108 -5.11 16.11 -5.20
N ASP A 109 -6.18 15.49 -4.71
CA ASP A 109 -6.99 14.46 -5.35
C ASP A 109 -6.31 13.12 -5.74
N GLY A 110 -7.00 12.03 -5.41
CA GLY A 110 -6.85 10.74 -6.10
C GLY A 110 -5.55 9.98 -5.87
N ILE A 111 -5.08 9.82 -4.62
CA ILE A 111 -4.03 8.81 -4.35
C ILE A 111 -4.55 7.47 -4.87
N ARG A 112 -3.89 6.97 -5.92
CA ARG A 112 -4.22 5.69 -6.50
C ARG A 112 -3.59 4.63 -5.62
N ALA A 113 -4.42 4.00 -4.80
CA ALA A 113 -4.05 2.79 -4.08
C ALA A 113 -4.20 1.60 -5.03
N TYR A 114 -3.09 0.96 -5.38
CA TYR A 114 -3.11 -0.26 -6.18
C TYR A 114 -3.47 -1.45 -5.29
N ASP A 115 -4.50 -2.22 -5.68
CA ASP A 115 -4.86 -3.47 -5.00
C ASP A 115 -3.87 -4.57 -5.39
N ALA A 116 -2.85 -4.81 -4.57
CA ALA A 116 -1.89 -5.89 -4.81
C ALA A 116 -2.29 -7.18 -4.09
N PRO A 117 -2.33 -8.35 -4.76
CA PRO A 117 -2.25 -9.61 -4.04
C PRO A 117 -0.83 -9.74 -3.46
N GLY A 118 -0.71 -9.92 -2.14
CA GLY A 118 0.56 -9.86 -1.42
C GLY A 118 1.70 -10.78 -1.90
N ARG A 119 1.41 -11.68 -2.84
CA ARG A 119 2.39 -12.52 -3.56
C ARG A 119 3.32 -11.76 -4.52
N HIS A 120 2.99 -10.52 -4.91
CA HIS A 120 3.86 -9.68 -5.76
C HIS A 120 4.69 -8.68 -4.94
N LEU A 121 4.60 -8.76 -3.61
CA LEU A 121 5.37 -7.90 -2.70
C LEU A 121 6.56 -8.71 -2.18
N ASN A 122 7.76 -8.20 -2.42
CA ASN A 122 8.95 -8.73 -1.77
C ASN A 122 9.07 -8.06 -0.39
N TRP A 123 9.04 -8.88 0.67
CA TRP A 123 9.03 -8.41 2.05
C TRP A 123 10.42 -8.34 2.69
N LEU A 124 11.49 -8.61 1.92
CA LEU A 124 12.88 -8.67 2.38
C LEU A 124 13.56 -7.29 2.47
#